data_AF-A0AAJ0LC31-F1
#
_entry.id   AF-A0AAJ0LC31-F1
#
_cell.length_a   1.000
_cell.length_b   1.000
_cell.length_c   1.000
_cell.angle_alpha   90.00
_cell.angle_beta   90.00
_cell.angle_gamma   90.00
#
_symmetry.space_group_name_H-M   'P 1'
#
loop_
_entity.id
_entity.type
_entity.pdbx_description
1 polymer ?
#
loop_
_entity_poly.entity_id
_entity_poly.type
_entity_poly.pdbx_seq_one_letter_code
_entity_poly.pdbx_strand_id
1 'polypeptide(L)'
;MSTQPVRFAPSVETIADDEAETLASLKDSFREILETTSQDYAHAVRAVHAKAHGIARGTLTIADGLPETLAQGIFAQPGRHEAVLRISTNAGDILDDSVSLPRGVALKILDVQGDRLPGSEGETTQDFIMVNAPVFAAPDPKAFSKNLKLLAKTTDRFDGVKKAMSATFRVVESALEAVGAESATLKTLGGAKPVHPLGETYFSQTPLRYGDYIAKVALFPVSPALTRLTGDTVDITARPDALREVVREELIEHGGVWELRVQLNTDLDAMPIEDATVEWDQQASPFVTVATLEVAPQISWEHGVTDHTDDALAYSVWHGVVEHQPLGGVNRVRKETYELSAGFRGTFNGCPMHQPKTLAELA
;
A
#
# COMPACT_ATOMS: atom_id res chain seq x y z
N MET A 1 10.17 -13.58 26.84
CA MET A 1 9.69 -13.82 25.46
C MET A 1 10.86 -14.30 24.62
N SER A 2 10.63 -15.25 23.72
CA SER A 2 11.67 -15.73 22.81
C SER A 2 12.05 -14.60 21.85
N THR A 3 13.35 -14.33 21.69
CA THR A 3 13.85 -13.40 20.66
C THR A 3 14.08 -14.09 19.32
N GLN A 4 13.84 -15.41 19.23
CA GLN A 4 13.99 -16.15 17.99
C GLN A 4 12.77 -15.96 17.08
N PRO A 5 12.97 -15.65 15.80
CA PRO A 5 11.88 -15.56 14.83
C PRO A 5 11.08 -16.85 14.74
N VAL A 6 9.76 -16.73 14.69
CA VAL A 6 8.82 -17.83 14.48
C VAL A 6 8.98 -18.35 13.06
N ARG A 7 9.21 -19.66 12.94
CA ARG A 7 9.24 -20.34 11.64
C ARG A 7 7.84 -20.41 11.05
N PHE A 8 7.73 -20.17 9.76
CA PHE A 8 6.49 -20.34 9.02
C PHE A 8 6.11 -21.83 8.96
N ALA A 9 4.83 -22.10 9.20
CA ALA A 9 4.18 -23.35 8.88
C ALA A 9 2.73 -23.04 8.47
N PRO A 10 2.09 -23.78 7.56
CA PRO A 10 0.71 -23.50 7.15
C PRO A 10 -0.31 -23.43 8.30
N SER A 11 -0.02 -24.10 9.42
CA SER A 11 -0.87 -24.11 10.62
C SER A 11 -0.94 -22.79 11.39
N VAL A 12 -0.17 -21.77 11.00
CA VAL A 12 -0.22 -20.43 11.63
C VAL A 12 -1.43 -19.62 11.16
N GLU A 13 -2.04 -20.01 10.04
CA GLU A 13 -3.26 -19.38 9.53
C GLU A 13 -4.50 -20.12 9.99
N THR A 14 -5.58 -19.38 10.20
CA THR A 14 -6.92 -19.92 10.49
C THR A 14 -7.91 -19.30 9.53
N ILE A 15 -8.59 -20.14 8.75
CA ILE A 15 -9.63 -19.70 7.82
C ILE A 15 -10.96 -19.67 8.56
N ALA A 16 -11.64 -18.52 8.56
CA ALA A 16 -12.96 -18.39 9.16
C ALA A 16 -14.03 -19.10 8.31
N ASP A 17 -15.02 -19.73 8.96
CA ASP A 17 -16.09 -20.47 8.29
C ASP A 17 -16.91 -19.57 7.32
N ASP A 18 -17.03 -18.27 7.62
CA ASP A 18 -17.75 -17.27 6.82
C ASP A 18 -16.84 -16.44 5.89
N GLU A 19 -15.57 -16.83 5.69
CA GLU A 19 -14.61 -16.07 4.88
C GLU A 19 -15.06 -15.98 3.41
N ALA A 20 -15.62 -17.06 2.85
CA ALA A 20 -16.10 -17.08 1.47
C ALA A 20 -17.33 -16.15 1.24
N GLU A 21 -18.27 -16.12 2.20
CA GLU A 21 -19.40 -15.17 2.16
C GLU A 21 -18.91 -13.73 2.29
N THR A 22 -17.95 -13.50 3.19
CA THR A 22 -17.34 -12.19 3.40
C THR A 22 -16.62 -11.70 2.15
N LEU A 23 -15.90 -12.59 1.46
CA LEU A 23 -15.25 -12.29 0.18
C LEU A 23 -16.25 -11.94 -0.92
N ALA A 24 -17.34 -12.70 -1.05
CA ALA A 24 -18.41 -12.37 -2.00
C ALA A 24 -18.96 -10.96 -1.73
N SER A 25 -19.23 -10.65 -0.46
CA SER A 25 -19.69 -9.32 -0.07
C SER A 25 -18.67 -8.21 -0.32
N LEU A 26 -17.36 -8.46 -0.18
CA LEU A 26 -16.32 -7.50 -0.52
C LEU A 26 -16.30 -7.23 -2.03
N LYS A 27 -16.35 -8.28 -2.84
CA LYS A 27 -16.37 -8.19 -4.31
C LYS A 27 -17.57 -7.38 -4.81
N ASP A 28 -18.74 -7.52 -4.17
CA ASP A 28 -19.92 -6.74 -4.52
C ASP A 28 -19.73 -5.24 -4.22
N SER A 29 -19.19 -4.89 -3.05
CA SER A 29 -18.90 -3.48 -2.73
C SER A 29 -17.81 -2.88 -3.62
N PHE A 30 -16.77 -3.64 -3.96
CA PHE A 30 -15.76 -3.19 -4.92
C PHE A 30 -16.35 -2.98 -6.32
N ARG A 31 -17.23 -3.88 -6.76
CA ARG A 31 -17.94 -3.74 -8.05
C ARG A 31 -18.82 -2.50 -8.07
N GLU A 32 -19.57 -2.24 -7.00
CA GLU A 32 -20.41 -1.03 -6.86
C GLU A 32 -19.57 0.24 -7.02
N ILE A 33 -18.40 0.32 -6.36
CA ILE A 33 -17.50 1.47 -6.48
C ILE A 33 -16.96 1.60 -7.92
N LEU A 34 -16.50 0.50 -8.51
CA LEU A 34 -15.97 0.48 -9.87
C LEU A 34 -17.02 0.92 -10.90
N GLU A 35 -18.22 0.35 -10.84
CA GLU A 35 -19.31 0.68 -11.77
C GLU A 35 -19.72 2.14 -11.64
N THR A 36 -19.86 2.65 -10.41
CA THR A 36 -20.24 4.05 -10.15
C THR A 36 -19.19 5.00 -10.71
N THR A 37 -17.94 4.87 -10.28
CA THR A 37 -16.85 5.77 -10.71
C THR A 37 -16.56 5.70 -12.20
N SER A 38 -16.69 4.52 -12.82
CA SER A 38 -16.48 4.37 -14.26
C SER A 38 -17.59 5.00 -15.09
N GLN A 39 -18.83 5.05 -14.57
CA GLN A 39 -19.93 5.79 -15.19
C GLN A 39 -19.68 7.30 -15.10
N ASP A 40 -19.20 7.79 -13.96
CA ASP A 40 -18.94 9.22 -13.74
C ASP A 40 -17.78 9.74 -14.61
N TYR A 41 -16.71 8.97 -14.72
CA TYR A 41 -15.48 9.39 -15.41
C TYR A 41 -15.43 8.95 -16.87
N ALA A 42 -16.39 8.12 -17.32
CA ALA A 42 -16.32 7.38 -18.59
C ALA A 42 -14.99 6.62 -18.77
N HIS A 43 -14.36 6.24 -17.65
CA HIS A 43 -13.07 5.58 -17.58
C HIS A 43 -12.95 4.84 -16.24
N ALA A 44 -12.52 3.59 -16.24
CA ALA A 44 -12.40 2.79 -15.03
C ALA A 44 -11.08 3.04 -14.31
N VAL A 45 -11.20 3.50 -13.06
CA VAL A 45 -10.08 3.70 -12.13
C VAL A 45 -10.01 2.57 -11.10
N ARG A 46 -9.02 2.63 -10.19
CA ARG A 46 -8.88 1.61 -9.14
C ARG A 46 -10.03 1.70 -8.14
N ALA A 47 -10.55 0.55 -7.71
CA ALA A 47 -11.72 0.50 -6.83
C ALA A 47 -11.48 1.14 -5.45
N VAL A 48 -10.22 1.15 -5.02
CA VAL A 48 -9.68 1.95 -3.93
C VAL A 48 -8.33 2.44 -4.37
N HIS A 49 -7.84 3.50 -3.73
CA HIS A 49 -6.65 4.21 -4.15
C HIS A 49 -6.67 4.72 -5.60
N ALA A 50 -7.81 5.27 -6.01
CA ALA A 50 -8.02 5.78 -7.37
C ALA A 50 -7.04 6.90 -7.70
N LYS A 51 -6.89 7.90 -6.83
CA LYS A 51 -6.01 9.04 -7.08
C LYS A 51 -4.54 8.72 -6.78
N ALA A 52 -3.69 8.88 -7.80
CA ALA A 52 -2.24 8.88 -7.66
C ALA A 52 -1.68 10.30 -7.44
N HIS A 53 -0.61 10.40 -6.65
CA HIS A 53 0.13 11.64 -6.37
C HIS A 53 1.56 11.62 -6.92
N GLY A 54 2.03 10.49 -7.45
CA GLY A 54 3.32 10.41 -8.10
C GLY A 54 3.68 8.97 -8.45
N ILE A 55 4.43 8.81 -9.54
CA ILE A 55 5.09 7.57 -9.93
C ILE A 55 6.59 7.85 -10.01
N ALA A 56 7.38 7.07 -9.29
CA ALA A 56 8.84 7.23 -9.27
C ALA A 56 9.52 5.94 -9.71
N ARG A 57 10.55 6.07 -10.53
CA ARG A 57 11.37 4.95 -11.02
C ARG A 57 12.72 4.98 -10.30
N GLY A 58 13.20 3.82 -9.86
CA GLY A 58 14.41 3.73 -9.06
C GLY A 58 15.13 2.41 -9.19
N THR A 59 16.21 2.27 -8.43
CA THR A 59 16.93 1.01 -8.25
C THR A 59 16.81 0.55 -6.80
N LEU A 60 16.31 -0.67 -6.59
CA LEU A 60 16.38 -1.34 -5.31
C LEU A 60 17.67 -2.16 -5.25
N THR A 61 18.49 -1.92 -4.23
CA THR A 61 19.69 -2.72 -3.95
C THR A 61 19.49 -3.55 -2.70
N ILE A 62 19.50 -4.87 -2.83
CA ILE A 62 19.43 -5.81 -1.70
C ILE A 62 20.79 -5.82 -1.00
N ALA A 63 20.76 -5.70 0.33
CA ALA A 63 21.97 -5.63 1.14
C ALA A 63 22.78 -6.93 1.08
N ASP A 64 24.11 -6.80 1.17
CA ASP A 64 25.00 -7.94 1.32
C ASP A 64 25.09 -8.39 2.79
N GLY A 65 25.53 -9.64 3.00
CA GLY A 65 25.84 -10.13 4.34
C GLY A 65 24.66 -10.15 5.33
N LEU A 66 23.42 -10.15 4.83
CA LEU A 66 22.24 -10.26 5.69
C LEU A 66 22.30 -11.53 6.56
N PRO A 67 21.93 -11.45 7.85
CA PRO A 67 21.74 -12.65 8.67
C PRO A 67 20.80 -13.64 7.99
N GLU A 68 20.99 -14.94 8.20
CA GLU A 68 20.18 -16.00 7.57
C GLU A 68 18.67 -15.76 7.72
N THR A 69 18.23 -15.29 8.89
CA THR A 69 16.82 -14.99 9.17
C THR A 69 16.25 -13.83 8.34
N LEU A 70 17.11 -12.96 7.81
CA LEU A 70 16.76 -11.81 6.97
C LEU A 70 17.06 -12.05 5.48
N ALA A 71 17.98 -12.95 5.15
CA ALA A 71 18.31 -13.36 3.79
C ALA A 71 17.30 -14.41 3.26
N GLN A 72 16.05 -14.00 3.00
CA GLN A 72 14.96 -14.90 2.62
C GLN A 72 14.22 -14.41 1.37
N GLY A 73 13.65 -15.35 0.60
CA GLY A 73 12.90 -15.04 -0.61
C GLY A 73 13.72 -14.19 -1.58
N ILE A 74 13.19 -13.05 -2.02
CA ILE A 74 13.91 -12.17 -2.95
C ILE A 74 15.19 -11.60 -2.32
N PHE A 75 15.26 -11.51 -0.99
CA PHE A 75 16.38 -10.94 -0.25
C PHE A 75 17.47 -11.98 0.06
N ALA A 76 17.33 -13.22 -0.42
CA ALA A 76 18.29 -14.29 -0.15
C ALA A 76 19.67 -14.06 -0.80
N GLN A 77 19.74 -13.26 -1.86
CA GLN A 77 20.99 -12.91 -2.54
C GLN A 77 21.09 -11.39 -2.73
N PRO A 78 22.27 -10.80 -2.54
CA PRO A 78 22.48 -9.39 -2.85
C PRO A 78 22.33 -9.16 -4.36
N GLY A 79 21.81 -7.99 -4.75
CA GLY A 79 21.51 -7.71 -6.14
C GLY A 79 20.88 -6.33 -6.33
N ARG A 80 20.84 -5.87 -7.58
CA ARG A 80 20.20 -4.62 -7.99
C ARG A 80 19.02 -4.95 -8.88
N HIS A 81 17.86 -4.38 -8.58
CA HIS A 81 16.64 -4.53 -9.34
C HIS A 81 16.11 -3.16 -9.73
N GLU A 82 15.57 -3.04 -10.93
CA GLU A 82 14.73 -1.90 -11.26
C GLU A 82 13.44 -1.94 -10.41
N ALA A 83 12.95 -0.77 -10.02
CA ALA A 83 11.73 -0.66 -9.23
C ALA A 83 10.90 0.55 -9.63
N VAL A 84 9.58 0.42 -9.49
CA VAL A 84 8.61 1.50 -9.67
C VAL A 84 7.75 1.65 -8.42
N LEU A 85 7.57 2.89 -7.98
CA LEU A 85 6.81 3.28 -6.81
C LEU A 85 5.62 4.11 -7.23
N ARG A 86 4.42 3.79 -6.72
CA ARG A 86 3.19 4.58 -6.89
C ARG A 86 2.70 5.12 -5.56
N ILE A 87 2.56 6.44 -5.45
CA ILE A 87 2.00 7.13 -4.27
C ILE A 87 0.52 7.43 -4.53
N SER A 88 -0.35 7.19 -3.54
CA SER A 88 -1.80 7.41 -3.66
C SER A 88 -2.47 7.80 -2.35
N THR A 89 -3.71 8.23 -2.41
CA THR A 89 -4.65 8.26 -1.26
C THR A 89 -5.60 7.07 -1.34
N ASN A 90 -6.39 6.76 -0.31
CA ASN A 90 -7.10 5.46 -0.20
C ASN A 90 -8.48 5.36 -0.89
N ALA A 91 -9.17 6.47 -1.15
CA ALA A 91 -10.56 6.45 -1.63
C ALA A 91 -10.69 5.84 -3.04
N GLY A 92 -11.90 5.35 -3.36
CA GLY A 92 -12.26 4.86 -4.70
C GLY A 92 -12.58 5.97 -5.70
N ASP A 93 -12.87 7.18 -5.23
CA ASP A 93 -13.07 8.36 -6.07
C ASP A 93 -11.75 9.11 -6.30
N ILE A 94 -11.64 9.85 -7.42
CA ILE A 94 -10.60 10.87 -7.58
C ILE A 94 -11.02 12.12 -6.81
N LEU A 95 -10.57 12.25 -5.57
CA LEU A 95 -10.94 13.35 -4.68
C LEU A 95 -9.94 14.50 -4.70
N ASP A 96 -10.44 15.70 -4.41
CA ASP A 96 -9.63 16.87 -4.07
C ASP A 96 -8.82 16.60 -2.78
N ASP A 97 -7.54 16.99 -2.75
CA ASP A 97 -6.63 16.72 -1.62
C ASP A 97 -7.06 17.42 -0.32
N SER A 98 -8.00 18.36 -0.38
CA SER A 98 -8.68 18.89 0.81
C SER A 98 -9.52 17.85 1.56
N VAL A 99 -9.83 16.70 0.94
CA VAL A 99 -10.26 15.47 1.61
C VAL A 99 -9.01 14.70 2.02
N SER A 100 -8.53 14.93 3.24
CA SER A 100 -7.25 14.40 3.69
C SER A 100 -7.38 12.95 4.16
N LEU A 101 -6.71 12.06 3.44
CA LEU A 101 -6.82 10.61 3.58
C LEU A 101 -5.46 9.97 3.91
N PRO A 102 -5.43 8.70 4.38
CA PRO A 102 -4.21 7.93 4.49
C PRO A 102 -3.48 7.83 3.14
N ARG A 103 -2.15 7.71 3.18
CA ARG A 103 -1.29 7.64 2.01
C ARG A 103 -0.92 6.18 1.78
N GLY A 104 -1.06 5.75 0.54
CA GLY A 104 -0.57 4.46 0.06
C GLY A 104 0.72 4.63 -0.71
N VAL A 105 1.59 3.63 -0.60
CA VAL A 105 2.72 3.39 -1.49
C VAL A 105 2.65 1.95 -1.97
N ALA A 106 2.63 1.75 -3.28
CA ALA A 106 2.86 0.45 -3.89
C ALA A 106 4.24 0.45 -4.54
N LEU A 107 5.09 -0.49 -4.13
CA LEU A 107 6.41 -0.74 -4.69
C LEU A 107 6.36 -2.01 -5.53
N LYS A 108 6.80 -1.94 -6.78
CA LYS A 108 6.99 -3.09 -7.66
C LYS A 108 8.47 -3.21 -7.99
N ILE A 109 9.02 -4.38 -7.74
CA ILE A 109 10.41 -4.76 -8.01
C ILE A 109 10.40 -5.64 -9.26
N LEU A 110 11.24 -5.32 -10.23
CA LEU A 110 11.30 -6.00 -11.53
C LEU A 110 12.41 -7.04 -11.57
N ASP A 111 12.34 -7.93 -12.56
CA ASP A 111 13.27 -9.06 -12.76
C ASP A 111 13.49 -9.90 -11.50
N VAL A 112 12.40 -10.23 -10.82
CA VAL A 112 12.40 -11.09 -9.64
C VAL A 112 12.14 -12.53 -10.07
N GLN A 113 13.13 -13.38 -9.81
CA GLN A 113 13.07 -14.83 -10.07
C GLN A 113 12.53 -15.57 -8.83
N GLY A 114 11.97 -16.76 -9.04
CA GLY A 114 11.47 -17.64 -7.97
C GLY A 114 10.13 -18.29 -8.32
N ASP A 115 9.72 -19.26 -7.51
CA ASP A 115 8.42 -19.90 -7.66
C ASP A 115 7.31 -18.88 -7.40
N ARG A 116 6.29 -18.85 -8.27
CA ARG A 116 5.30 -17.77 -8.30
C ARG A 116 4.07 -18.08 -7.46
N LEU A 117 3.51 -17.05 -6.82
CA LEU A 117 2.21 -17.16 -6.17
C LEU A 117 1.10 -17.46 -7.20
N PRO A 118 0.04 -18.21 -6.82
CA PRO A 118 -1.03 -18.55 -7.74
C PRO A 118 -1.73 -17.29 -8.29
N GLY A 119 -1.84 -17.16 -9.61
CA GLY A 119 -2.34 -15.96 -10.29
C GLY A 119 -1.24 -15.00 -10.77
N SER A 120 0.03 -15.33 -10.53
CA SER A 120 1.20 -14.59 -11.04
C SER A 120 2.19 -15.47 -11.82
N GLU A 121 1.70 -16.58 -12.37
CA GLU A 121 2.48 -17.51 -13.16
C GLU A 121 3.07 -16.83 -14.40
N GLY A 122 4.36 -17.07 -14.66
CA GLY A 122 5.07 -16.47 -15.81
C GLY A 122 5.49 -15.01 -15.60
N GLU A 123 5.08 -14.38 -14.51
CA GLU A 123 5.49 -13.03 -14.15
C GLU A 123 6.83 -13.01 -13.40
N THR A 124 7.55 -11.89 -13.53
CA THR A 124 8.89 -11.70 -12.96
C THR A 124 8.97 -10.44 -12.10
N THR A 125 7.93 -10.14 -11.33
CA THR A 125 7.92 -8.97 -10.44
C THR A 125 7.55 -9.34 -9.00
N GLN A 126 7.89 -8.50 -8.03
CA GLN A 126 7.42 -8.61 -6.66
C GLN A 126 6.79 -7.29 -6.23
N ASP A 127 5.58 -7.35 -5.72
CA ASP A 127 4.85 -6.19 -5.23
C ASP A 127 4.86 -6.15 -3.70
N PHE A 128 5.06 -4.95 -3.15
CA PHE A 128 4.79 -4.62 -1.74
C PHE A 128 3.83 -3.44 -1.69
N ILE A 129 2.65 -3.65 -1.10
CA ILE A 129 1.61 -2.63 -0.98
C ILE A 129 1.56 -2.19 0.47
N MET A 130 1.78 -0.90 0.70
CA MET A 130 2.01 -0.34 2.02
C MET A 130 1.20 0.95 2.22
N VAL A 131 0.94 1.30 3.48
CA VAL A 131 0.17 2.49 3.89
C VAL A 131 0.89 3.17 5.05
N ASN A 132 0.74 4.49 5.18
CA ASN A 132 1.40 5.29 6.23
C ASN A 132 0.79 5.12 7.64
N ALA A 133 0.49 3.89 8.05
CA ALA A 133 0.07 3.52 9.40
C ALA A 133 0.54 2.10 9.72
N PRO A 134 0.99 1.80 10.95
CA PRO A 134 1.65 0.52 11.28
C PRO A 134 0.70 -0.69 11.29
N VAL A 135 -0.61 -0.47 11.37
CA VAL A 135 -1.65 -1.49 11.46
C VAL A 135 -2.76 -1.25 10.45
N PHE A 136 -3.47 -2.31 10.06
CA PHE A 136 -4.61 -2.21 9.16
C PHE A 136 -5.83 -1.64 9.91
N ALA A 137 -6.75 -0.99 9.20
CA ALA A 137 -7.93 -0.37 9.82
C ALA A 137 -9.03 -1.38 10.21
N ALA A 138 -8.84 -2.67 9.93
CA ALA A 138 -9.78 -3.72 10.25
C ALA A 138 -9.02 -4.96 10.78
N PRO A 139 -9.50 -5.61 11.85
CA PRO A 139 -8.82 -6.78 12.40
C PRO A 139 -8.87 -7.97 11.43
N ASP A 140 -10.03 -8.17 10.80
CA ASP A 140 -10.35 -9.36 10.02
C ASP A 140 -11.11 -9.01 8.71
N PRO A 141 -11.36 -9.98 7.80
CA PRO A 141 -12.12 -9.76 6.57
C PRO A 141 -13.53 -9.16 6.77
N LYS A 142 -14.21 -9.53 7.86
CA LYS A 142 -15.61 -9.15 8.11
C LYS A 142 -15.71 -7.68 8.48
N ALA A 143 -14.81 -7.22 9.35
CA ALA A 143 -14.64 -5.81 9.67
C ALA A 143 -14.17 -5.02 8.44
N PHE A 144 -13.28 -5.60 7.60
CA PHE A 144 -12.86 -4.95 6.35
C PHE A 144 -14.05 -4.76 5.40
N SER A 145 -14.88 -5.79 5.21
CA SER A 145 -16.12 -5.71 4.41
C SER A 145 -17.08 -4.65 4.92
N LYS A 146 -17.27 -4.55 6.24
CA LYS A 146 -18.11 -3.51 6.86
C LYS A 146 -17.57 -2.10 6.60
N ASN A 147 -16.26 -1.90 6.74
CA ASN A 147 -15.61 -0.62 6.49
C ASN A 147 -15.72 -0.23 5.01
N LEU A 148 -15.54 -1.18 4.09
CA LEU A 148 -15.68 -0.94 2.66
C LEU A 148 -17.12 -0.58 2.28
N LYS A 149 -18.13 -1.24 2.86
CA LYS A 149 -19.55 -0.87 2.65
C LYS A 149 -19.86 0.57 3.08
N LEU A 150 -19.20 1.06 4.14
CA LEU A 150 -19.33 2.47 4.54
C LEU A 150 -18.70 3.39 3.49
N LEU A 151 -17.51 3.04 2.99
CA LEU A 151 -16.83 3.81 1.95
C LEU A 151 -17.63 3.82 0.63
N ALA A 152 -18.16 2.68 0.19
CA ALA A 152 -19.01 2.57 -0.99
C ALA A 152 -20.22 3.51 -0.90
N LYS A 153 -20.90 3.57 0.25
CA LYS A 153 -22.03 4.50 0.48
C LYS A 153 -21.67 6.00 0.44
N THR A 154 -20.39 6.33 0.56
CA THR A 154 -19.88 7.69 0.42
C THR A 154 -19.39 8.00 -1.00
N THR A 155 -19.21 6.99 -1.84
CA THR A 155 -18.89 7.14 -3.27
C THR A 155 -20.03 7.94 -3.92
N ASP A 156 -19.70 8.89 -4.81
CA ASP A 156 -20.67 9.80 -5.47
C ASP A 156 -21.47 10.78 -4.55
N ARG A 157 -21.02 11.03 -3.31
CA ARG A 157 -21.53 12.20 -2.54
C ARG A 157 -20.88 13.48 -3.06
N PHE A 158 -21.70 14.49 -3.36
CA PHE A 158 -21.28 15.83 -3.83
C PHE A 158 -20.03 16.34 -3.10
N ASP A 159 -18.99 16.75 -3.84
CA ASP A 159 -17.66 17.10 -3.31
C ASP A 159 -17.69 18.09 -2.16
N GLY A 160 -18.60 19.08 -2.20
CA GLY A 160 -18.77 20.05 -1.12
C GLY A 160 -19.16 19.41 0.22
N VAL A 161 -19.96 18.34 0.19
CA VAL A 161 -20.37 17.59 1.40
C VAL A 161 -19.20 16.76 1.93
N LYS A 162 -18.44 16.09 1.04
CA LYS A 162 -17.24 15.32 1.43
C LYS A 162 -16.18 16.21 2.08
N LYS A 163 -15.91 17.38 1.50
CA LYS A 163 -14.96 18.38 2.05
C LYS A 163 -15.38 18.85 3.44
N ALA A 164 -16.66 19.18 3.64
CA ALA A 164 -17.17 19.61 4.94
C ALA A 164 -17.11 18.50 6.00
N MET A 165 -17.45 17.25 5.64
CA MET A 165 -17.34 16.09 6.53
C MET A 165 -15.87 15.80 6.88
N SER A 166 -14.98 15.82 5.89
CA SER A 166 -13.55 15.62 6.09
C SER A 166 -12.94 16.69 7.00
N ALA A 167 -13.28 17.96 6.81
CA ALA A 167 -12.87 19.03 7.73
C ALA A 167 -13.33 18.77 9.18
N THR A 168 -14.56 18.28 9.35
CA THR A 168 -15.10 17.90 10.67
C THR A 168 -14.33 16.72 11.25
N PHE A 169 -14.09 15.66 10.47
CA PHE A 169 -13.35 14.48 10.92
C PHE A 169 -11.90 14.81 11.29
N ARG A 170 -11.23 15.70 10.55
CA ARG A 170 -9.87 16.15 10.92
C ARG A 170 -9.84 16.85 12.27
N VAL A 171 -10.84 17.67 12.58
CA VAL A 171 -10.95 18.36 13.88
C VAL A 171 -11.15 17.34 15.00
N VAL A 172 -12.05 16.37 14.80
CA VAL A 172 -12.30 15.31 15.79
C VAL A 172 -11.05 14.45 15.99
N GLU A 173 -10.39 14.04 14.90
CA GLU A 173 -9.18 13.21 14.98
C GLU A 173 -8.03 13.96 15.64
N SER A 174 -7.81 15.23 15.31
CA SER A 174 -6.77 16.04 15.96
C SER A 174 -7.00 16.20 17.47
N ALA A 175 -8.27 16.27 17.89
CA ALA A 175 -8.63 16.32 19.31
C ALA A 175 -8.41 14.98 20.03
N LEU A 176 -8.65 13.84 19.36
CA LEU A 176 -8.31 12.52 19.88
C LEU A 176 -6.79 12.38 20.01
N GLU A 177 -6.02 12.73 18.97
CA GLU A 177 -4.56 12.63 18.98
C GLU A 177 -3.95 13.46 20.10
N ALA A 178 -4.50 14.64 20.38
CA ALA A 178 -4.06 15.50 21.49
C ALA A 178 -4.23 14.87 22.88
N VAL A 179 -5.11 13.88 23.03
CA VAL A 179 -5.31 13.11 24.27
C VAL A 179 -4.70 11.69 24.20
N GLY A 180 -3.91 11.41 23.17
CA GLY A 180 -3.24 10.12 22.97
C GLY A 180 -4.14 9.01 22.41
N ALA A 181 -5.30 9.35 21.85
CA ALA A 181 -6.20 8.42 21.17
C ALA A 181 -6.18 8.65 19.65
N GLU A 182 -6.44 7.63 18.85
CA GLU A 182 -6.57 7.76 17.39
C GLU A 182 -7.73 6.93 16.88
N SER A 183 -8.34 7.32 15.76
CA SER A 183 -9.37 6.53 15.08
C SER A 183 -8.98 6.21 13.64
N ALA A 184 -8.60 4.95 13.40
CA ALA A 184 -8.35 4.44 12.07
C ALA A 184 -9.54 4.67 11.11
N THR A 185 -10.77 4.58 11.62
CA THR A 185 -11.99 4.86 10.86
C THR A 185 -12.11 6.33 10.48
N LEU A 186 -11.90 7.27 11.40
CA LEU A 186 -11.96 8.70 11.08
C LEU A 186 -10.88 9.08 10.09
N LYS A 187 -9.64 8.61 10.29
CA LYS A 187 -8.54 8.80 9.33
C LYS A 187 -8.94 8.29 7.93
N THR A 188 -9.44 7.06 7.85
CA THR A 188 -9.88 6.42 6.59
C THR A 188 -11.01 7.19 5.88
N LEU A 189 -11.90 7.86 6.62
CA LEU A 189 -13.03 8.62 6.10
C LEU A 189 -12.73 10.11 5.83
N GLY A 190 -11.46 10.53 5.90
CA GLY A 190 -11.05 11.91 5.58
C GLY A 190 -10.55 12.72 6.77
N GLY A 191 -10.29 12.10 7.91
CA GLY A 191 -9.76 12.73 9.13
C GLY A 191 -8.23 12.73 9.23
N ALA A 192 -7.52 12.20 8.24
CA ALA A 192 -6.06 12.11 8.31
C ALA A 192 -5.41 13.51 8.30
N LYS A 193 -4.26 13.66 8.95
CA LYS A 193 -3.44 14.89 8.82
C LYS A 193 -2.93 15.05 7.38
N PRO A 194 -2.86 16.26 6.81
CA PRO A 194 -2.36 16.49 5.46
C PRO A 194 -0.82 16.43 5.38
N VAL A 195 -0.20 15.33 5.80
CA VAL A 195 1.26 15.18 5.85
C VAL A 195 1.89 15.02 4.47
N HIS A 196 3.14 15.44 4.33
CA HIS A 196 3.90 15.33 3.09
C HIS A 196 4.21 13.86 2.74
N PRO A 197 3.73 13.32 1.59
CA PRO A 197 3.82 11.88 1.32
C PRO A 197 5.24 11.30 1.34
N LEU A 198 6.25 12.06 0.90
CA LEU A 198 7.63 11.56 0.83
C LEU A 198 8.34 11.51 2.21
N GLY A 199 7.80 12.17 3.24
CA GLY A 199 8.36 12.17 4.60
C GLY A 199 7.84 11.04 5.48
N GLU A 200 6.88 10.26 4.99
CA GLU A 200 6.18 9.22 5.74
C GLU A 200 6.87 7.85 5.64
N THR A 201 6.72 7.04 6.69
CA THR A 201 7.03 5.61 6.65
C THR A 201 5.80 4.82 6.23
N TYR A 202 5.97 3.85 5.34
CA TYR A 202 4.88 3.03 4.81
C TYR A 202 5.01 1.59 5.24
N PHE A 203 3.96 1.00 5.79
CA PHE A 203 3.96 -0.35 6.37
C PHE A 203 3.06 -1.29 5.56
N SER A 204 3.43 -2.57 5.44
CA SER A 204 2.59 -3.60 4.82
C SER A 204 1.28 -3.82 5.58
N GLN A 205 1.24 -3.41 6.86
CA GLN A 205 0.16 -3.54 7.84
C GLN A 205 -0.18 -4.99 8.22
N THR A 206 -0.24 -5.87 7.24
CA THR A 206 -0.47 -7.31 7.38
C THR A 206 0.82 -8.10 7.22
N PRO A 207 0.92 -9.31 7.82
CA PRO A 207 2.09 -10.16 7.70
C PRO A 207 2.13 -10.93 6.38
N LEU A 208 3.33 -11.39 6.03
CA LEU A 208 3.61 -12.30 4.93
C LEU A 208 4.56 -13.41 5.40
N ARG A 209 4.54 -14.55 4.70
CA ARG A 209 5.59 -15.54 4.76
C ARG A 209 6.88 -14.87 4.30
N TYR A 210 7.98 -15.15 4.96
CA TYR A 210 9.29 -14.58 4.67
C TYR A 210 10.31 -15.72 4.59
N GLY A 211 10.25 -16.47 3.50
CA GLY A 211 10.97 -17.74 3.32
C GLY A 211 10.58 -18.75 4.41
N ASP A 212 11.51 -19.01 5.32
CA ASP A 212 11.33 -19.90 6.47
C ASP A 212 10.61 -19.25 7.66
N TYR A 213 10.35 -17.94 7.62
CA TYR A 213 9.85 -17.14 8.74
C TYR A 213 8.57 -16.38 8.39
N ILE A 214 8.10 -15.53 9.29
CA ILE A 214 6.94 -14.64 9.12
C ILE A 214 7.41 -13.22 9.39
N ALA A 215 6.95 -12.26 8.58
CA ALA A 215 7.37 -10.87 8.73
C ALA A 215 6.30 -9.85 8.33
N LYS A 216 6.49 -8.62 8.79
CA LYS A 216 5.94 -7.39 8.18
C LYS A 216 7.07 -6.64 7.46
N VAL A 217 6.73 -5.90 6.42
CA VAL A 217 7.68 -5.09 5.64
C VAL A 217 7.29 -3.62 5.72
N ALA A 218 8.26 -2.73 5.73
CA ALA A 218 8.02 -1.29 5.70
C ALA A 218 9.09 -0.53 4.93
N LEU A 219 8.71 0.60 4.32
CA LEU A 219 9.56 1.48 3.55
C LEU A 219 9.78 2.79 4.34
N PHE A 220 11.02 3.01 4.78
CA PHE A 220 11.41 4.15 5.60
C PHE A 220 12.17 5.19 4.77
N PRO A 221 11.79 6.48 4.79
CA PRO A 221 12.61 7.53 4.20
C PRO A 221 13.90 7.71 5.02
N VAL A 222 15.05 7.80 4.36
CA VAL A 222 16.35 7.92 5.06
C VAL A 222 17.24 9.06 4.56
N SER A 223 17.08 9.51 3.32
CA SER A 223 17.86 10.66 2.83
C SER A 223 17.44 11.96 3.53
N PRO A 224 18.36 12.90 3.79
CA PRO A 224 18.06 14.19 4.41
C PRO A 224 16.92 14.99 3.74
N ALA A 225 16.81 14.93 2.41
CA ALA A 225 15.73 15.58 1.68
C ALA A 225 14.35 15.08 2.12
N LEU A 226 14.22 13.76 2.32
CA LEU A 226 12.97 13.12 2.72
C LEU A 226 12.70 13.23 4.23
N THR A 227 13.72 13.00 5.07
CA THR A 227 13.56 13.02 6.53
C THR A 227 13.27 14.42 7.07
N ARG A 228 13.68 15.47 6.35
CA ARG A 228 13.24 16.85 6.66
C ARG A 228 11.73 17.01 6.56
N LEU A 229 11.06 16.25 5.71
CA LEU A 229 9.62 16.33 5.45
C LEU A 229 8.78 15.51 6.43
N THR A 230 9.41 14.75 7.33
CA THR A 230 8.69 13.91 8.30
C THR A 230 7.88 14.78 9.25
N GLY A 231 6.56 14.58 9.24
CA GLY A 231 5.62 15.38 10.04
C GLY A 231 5.27 16.75 9.45
N ASP A 232 5.89 17.15 8.33
CA ASP A 232 5.53 18.39 7.62
C ASP A 232 4.11 18.26 7.05
N THR A 233 3.35 19.34 7.12
CA THR A 233 1.99 19.40 6.56
C THR A 233 1.96 20.20 5.27
N VAL A 234 1.10 19.76 4.35
CA VAL A 234 0.87 20.36 3.04
C VAL A 234 -0.34 21.28 3.13
N ASP A 235 -0.23 22.49 2.59
CA ASP A 235 -1.41 23.34 2.39
C ASP A 235 -2.27 22.79 1.25
N ILE A 236 -3.41 22.21 1.64
CA ILE A 236 -4.42 21.59 0.78
C ILE A 236 -5.59 22.54 0.48
N THR A 237 -5.55 23.78 0.96
CA THR A 237 -6.69 24.72 0.86
C THR A 237 -6.87 25.20 -0.58
N ALA A 238 -8.01 24.87 -1.19
CA ALA A 238 -8.31 25.20 -2.60
C ALA A 238 -7.23 24.71 -3.60
N ARG A 239 -6.51 23.65 -3.24
CA ARG A 239 -5.47 23.02 -4.06
C ARG A 239 -5.84 21.55 -4.28
N PRO A 240 -6.59 21.23 -5.35
CA PRO A 240 -7.12 19.89 -5.56
C PRO A 240 -6.04 18.84 -5.70
N ASP A 241 -4.84 19.19 -6.16
CA ASP A 241 -3.72 18.27 -6.38
C ASP A 241 -2.48 18.63 -5.54
N ALA A 242 -2.66 19.30 -4.40
CA ALA A 242 -1.58 19.77 -3.53
C ALA A 242 -0.51 18.70 -3.21
N LEU A 243 -0.93 17.47 -2.90
CA LEU A 243 -0.02 16.37 -2.57
C LEU A 243 0.81 15.95 -3.80
N ARG A 244 0.20 15.96 -4.99
CA ARG A 244 0.88 15.64 -6.25
C ARG A 244 1.89 16.72 -6.63
N GLU A 245 1.52 17.98 -6.43
CA GLU A 245 2.39 19.14 -6.67
C GLU A 245 3.67 19.06 -5.82
N VAL A 246 3.54 18.90 -4.50
CA VAL A 246 4.71 18.86 -3.60
C VAL A 246 5.58 17.62 -3.80
N VAL A 247 4.96 16.45 -4.09
CA VAL A 247 5.70 15.22 -4.45
C VAL A 247 6.51 15.43 -5.73
N ARG A 248 5.94 16.13 -6.71
CA ARG A 248 6.62 16.44 -7.97
C ARG A 248 7.77 17.41 -7.77
N GLU A 249 7.58 18.46 -6.99
CA GLU A 249 8.62 19.46 -6.68
C GLU A 249 9.83 18.79 -6.01
N GLU A 250 9.61 18.05 -4.92
CA GLU A 250 10.69 17.40 -4.16
C GLU A 250 11.42 16.33 -5.00
N LEU A 251 10.70 15.51 -5.78
CA LEU A 251 11.34 14.48 -6.61
C LEU A 251 12.11 15.05 -7.81
N ILE A 252 11.70 16.19 -8.38
CA ILE A 252 12.47 16.84 -9.45
C ILE A 252 13.78 17.42 -8.91
N GLU A 253 13.76 17.98 -7.70
CA GLU A 253 14.93 18.67 -7.15
C GLU A 253 15.92 17.71 -6.49
N HIS A 254 15.43 16.70 -5.78
CA HIS A 254 16.24 15.91 -4.87
C HIS A 254 16.21 14.40 -5.13
N GLY A 255 15.16 13.88 -5.78
CA GLY A 255 14.91 12.44 -5.77
C GLY A 255 14.66 11.93 -4.35
N GLY A 256 15.18 10.75 -4.00
CA GLY A 256 15.07 10.25 -2.63
C GLY A 256 15.71 8.88 -2.40
N VAL A 257 16.00 8.58 -1.13
CA VAL A 257 16.48 7.28 -0.69
C VAL A 257 15.60 6.75 0.44
N TRP A 258 15.10 5.53 0.26
CA TRP A 258 14.34 4.79 1.26
C TRP A 258 15.04 3.47 1.60
N GLU A 259 14.81 2.99 2.81
CA GLU A 259 15.17 1.63 3.21
C GLU A 259 13.93 0.76 3.27
N LEU A 260 13.96 -0.37 2.57
CA LEU A 260 13.00 -1.44 2.75
C LEU A 260 13.48 -2.29 3.93
N ARG A 261 12.66 -2.34 4.98
CA ARG A 261 12.96 -2.99 6.25
C ARG A 261 11.96 -4.10 6.55
N VAL A 262 12.43 -5.09 7.30
CA VAL A 262 11.68 -6.28 7.70
C VAL A 262 11.60 -6.35 9.21
N GLN A 263 10.40 -6.60 9.73
CA GLN A 263 10.15 -6.90 11.15
C GLN A 263 9.73 -8.37 11.24
N LEU A 264 10.53 -9.21 11.91
CA LEU A 264 10.25 -10.63 12.04
C LEU A 264 9.26 -10.90 13.16
N ASN A 265 8.36 -11.86 12.97
CA ASN A 265 7.47 -12.33 14.02
C ASN A 265 8.26 -13.12 15.06
N THR A 266 8.11 -12.83 16.35
CA THR A 266 8.81 -13.55 17.44
C THR A 266 7.86 -14.23 18.42
N ASP A 267 6.56 -13.96 18.34
CA ASP A 267 5.54 -14.44 19.26
C ASP A 267 4.15 -14.34 18.60
N LEU A 268 3.52 -15.47 18.26
CA LEU A 268 2.23 -15.47 17.55
C LEU A 268 1.07 -14.94 18.40
N ASP A 269 1.18 -14.91 19.73
CA ASP A 269 0.15 -14.37 20.59
C ASP A 269 0.22 -12.83 20.64
N ALA A 270 1.44 -12.28 20.72
CA ALA A 270 1.67 -10.83 20.74
C ALA A 270 1.71 -10.20 19.33
N MET A 271 2.02 -11.01 18.31
CA MET A 271 2.13 -10.62 16.91
C MET A 271 1.21 -11.50 16.05
N PRO A 272 -0.12 -11.41 16.23
CA PRO A 272 -1.07 -12.30 15.58
C PRO A 272 -1.10 -12.10 14.07
N ILE A 273 -1.46 -13.18 13.36
CA ILE A 273 -1.61 -13.19 11.90
C ILE A 273 -3.03 -12.79 11.48
N GLU A 274 -4.03 -13.28 12.20
CA GLU A 274 -5.44 -13.10 11.85
C GLU A 274 -6.05 -11.79 12.40
N ASP A 275 -5.32 -11.05 13.23
CA ASP A 275 -5.71 -9.71 13.69
C ASP A 275 -4.73 -8.65 13.17
N ALA A 276 -5.12 -7.97 12.11
CA ALA A 276 -4.30 -6.95 11.47
C ALA A 276 -4.29 -5.58 12.19
N THR A 277 -5.03 -5.44 13.30
CA THR A 277 -5.06 -4.21 14.12
C THR A 277 -4.03 -4.21 15.25
N VAL A 278 -3.36 -5.33 15.49
CA VAL A 278 -2.30 -5.42 16.51
C VAL A 278 -0.97 -4.93 15.94
N GLU A 279 -0.46 -3.85 16.52
CA GLU A 279 0.90 -3.37 16.25
C GLU A 279 1.91 -4.30 16.91
N TRP A 280 2.92 -4.73 16.16
CA TRP A 280 3.99 -5.56 16.68
C TRP A 280 5.02 -4.66 17.36
N ASP A 281 5.29 -4.91 18.64
CA ASP A 281 6.23 -4.10 19.43
C ASP A 281 7.62 -4.06 18.78
N GLN A 282 8.02 -2.86 18.37
CA GLN A 282 9.28 -2.60 17.69
C GLN A 282 10.50 -2.71 18.61
N GLN A 283 10.32 -2.68 19.93
CA GLN A 283 11.40 -2.98 20.88
C GLN A 283 11.63 -4.49 21.01
N ALA A 284 10.55 -5.28 20.94
CA ALA A 284 10.62 -6.73 20.96
C ALA A 284 11.15 -7.31 19.64
N SER A 285 10.74 -6.74 18.51
CA SER A 285 11.24 -7.06 17.18
C SER A 285 11.37 -5.79 16.34
N PRO A 286 12.59 -5.26 16.14
CA PRO A 286 12.78 -4.04 15.36
C PRO A 286 12.69 -4.29 13.85
N PHE A 287 12.36 -3.23 13.10
CA PHE A 287 12.54 -3.21 11.65
C PHE A 287 14.02 -3.15 11.29
N VAL A 288 14.51 -4.14 10.54
CA VAL A 288 15.90 -4.23 10.07
C VAL A 288 15.96 -4.09 8.56
N THR A 289 16.89 -3.28 8.08
CA THR A 289 17.08 -2.99 6.65
C THR A 289 17.53 -4.24 5.89
N VAL A 290 16.84 -4.54 4.79
CA VAL A 290 17.17 -5.63 3.87
C VAL A 290 17.48 -5.14 2.46
N ALA A 291 17.00 -3.95 2.10
CA ALA A 291 17.31 -3.32 0.82
C ALA A 291 17.20 -1.79 0.89
N THR A 292 17.84 -1.11 -0.05
CA THR A 292 17.78 0.36 -0.22
C THR A 292 17.20 0.69 -1.59
N LEU A 293 16.15 1.51 -1.63
CA LEU A 293 15.56 2.05 -2.85
C LEU A 293 16.12 3.44 -3.10
N GLU A 294 16.83 3.61 -4.21
CA GLU A 294 17.35 4.90 -4.68
C GLU A 294 16.52 5.38 -5.88
N VAL A 295 15.99 6.60 -5.77
CA VAL A 295 15.25 7.30 -6.82
C VAL A 295 16.03 8.55 -7.17
N ALA A 296 16.56 8.60 -8.40
CA ALA A 296 17.23 9.80 -8.88
C ALA A 296 16.23 10.95 -9.12
N PRO A 297 16.69 12.22 -9.10
CA PRO A 297 15.84 13.36 -9.43
C PRO A 297 15.11 13.17 -10.76
N GLN A 298 13.78 13.27 -10.76
CA GLN A 298 12.94 13.01 -11.93
C GLN A 298 11.56 13.65 -11.81
N ILE A 299 10.86 13.74 -12.93
CA ILE A 299 9.44 14.10 -12.96
C ILE A 299 8.64 12.89 -12.46
N SER A 300 7.92 13.06 -11.35
CA SER A 300 7.03 12.04 -10.80
C SER A 300 5.58 12.14 -11.28
N TRP A 301 5.23 13.26 -11.92
CA TRP A 301 3.94 13.44 -12.57
C TRP A 301 3.98 14.45 -13.72
N GLU A 302 3.44 14.05 -14.86
CA GLU A 302 3.15 14.86 -16.04
C GLU A 302 1.82 14.38 -16.64
N HIS A 303 0.86 15.29 -16.83
CA HIS A 303 -0.44 14.96 -17.41
C HIS A 303 -0.32 14.59 -18.89
N GLY A 304 -1.06 13.57 -19.32
CA GLY A 304 -0.96 12.92 -20.62
C GLY A 304 0.20 11.92 -20.74
N VAL A 305 0.98 11.70 -19.67
CA VAL A 305 2.14 10.79 -19.68
C VAL A 305 2.08 9.86 -18.47
N THR A 306 2.16 10.43 -17.27
CA THR A 306 2.22 9.64 -16.03
C THR A 306 0.88 9.00 -15.68
N ASP A 307 -0.23 9.63 -16.05
CA ASP A 307 -1.57 9.06 -15.97
C ASP A 307 -1.72 7.80 -16.84
N HIS A 308 -1.17 7.78 -18.06
CA HIS A 308 -1.13 6.56 -18.86
C HIS A 308 -0.28 5.46 -18.21
N THR A 309 0.87 5.82 -17.63
CA THR A 309 1.65 4.87 -16.82
C THR A 309 0.85 4.38 -15.61
N ASP A 310 0.12 5.26 -14.92
CA ASP A 310 -0.71 4.91 -13.78
C ASP A 310 -1.81 3.91 -14.18
N ASP A 311 -2.49 4.16 -15.30
CA ASP A 311 -3.54 3.28 -15.81
C ASP A 311 -3.01 1.89 -16.16
N ALA A 312 -1.84 1.83 -16.79
CA ALA A 312 -1.20 0.59 -17.23
C ALA A 312 -0.66 -0.28 -16.08
N LEU A 313 -0.43 0.29 -14.90
CA LEU A 313 0.12 -0.45 -13.76
C LEU A 313 -0.96 -1.18 -12.94
N ALA A 314 -0.69 -2.44 -12.61
CA ALA A 314 -1.39 -3.19 -11.57
C ALA A 314 -0.42 -3.65 -10.48
N TYR A 315 -0.85 -3.51 -9.23
CA TYR A 315 -0.14 -4.00 -8.05
C TYR A 315 -1.05 -4.97 -7.32
N SER A 316 -0.51 -6.03 -6.72
CA SER A 316 -1.28 -6.92 -5.84
C SER A 316 -0.38 -7.52 -4.76
N VAL A 317 -0.87 -7.64 -3.53
CA VAL A 317 -0.10 -8.36 -2.49
C VAL A 317 0.14 -9.83 -2.87
N TRP A 318 -0.73 -10.41 -3.72
CA TRP A 318 -0.58 -11.77 -4.24
C TRP A 318 0.29 -11.84 -5.50
N HIS A 319 0.96 -10.76 -5.87
CA HIS A 319 1.88 -10.74 -7.00
C HIS A 319 3.33 -10.78 -6.51
N GLY A 320 3.94 -11.96 -6.56
CA GLY A 320 5.26 -12.18 -6.00
C GLY A 320 5.68 -13.64 -5.99
N VAL A 321 6.79 -13.90 -5.30
CA VAL A 321 7.28 -15.26 -5.07
C VAL A 321 6.54 -15.94 -3.92
N VAL A 322 6.49 -17.27 -3.92
CA VAL A 322 5.81 -18.08 -2.88
C VAL A 322 6.42 -17.84 -1.50
N GLU A 323 7.72 -17.55 -1.43
CA GLU A 323 8.43 -17.20 -0.20
C GLU A 323 7.97 -15.87 0.42
N HIS A 324 7.17 -15.08 -0.30
CA HIS A 324 6.55 -13.83 0.15
C HIS A 324 5.01 -13.90 0.15
N GLN A 325 4.43 -15.10 0.29
CA GLN A 325 2.99 -15.30 0.38
C GLN A 325 2.36 -14.40 1.46
N PRO A 326 1.38 -13.55 1.11
CA PRO A 326 0.60 -12.79 2.10
C PRO A 326 -0.15 -13.72 3.07
N LEU A 327 -0.13 -13.42 4.37
CA LEU A 327 -0.77 -14.24 5.40
C LEU A 327 -1.95 -13.53 6.08
N GLY A 328 -2.89 -14.33 6.58
CA GLY A 328 -4.05 -13.87 7.34
C GLY A 328 -5.26 -13.56 6.45
N GLY A 329 -6.45 -13.61 7.03
CA GLY A 329 -7.72 -13.49 6.31
C GLY A 329 -7.83 -12.24 5.47
N VAL A 330 -7.38 -11.08 6.00
CA VAL A 330 -7.38 -9.80 5.26
C VAL A 330 -6.59 -9.93 3.96
N ASN A 331 -5.44 -10.60 3.99
CA ASN A 331 -4.66 -10.82 2.78
C ASN A 331 -5.30 -11.85 1.85
N ARG A 332 -5.85 -12.95 2.37
CA ARG A 332 -6.55 -13.96 1.53
C ARG A 332 -7.68 -13.33 0.71
N VAL A 333 -8.54 -12.52 1.32
CA VAL A 333 -9.63 -11.82 0.60
C VAL A 333 -9.13 -10.71 -0.33
N ARG A 334 -7.92 -10.18 -0.12
CA ARG A 334 -7.29 -9.23 -1.04
C ARG A 334 -6.91 -9.88 -2.37
N LYS A 335 -6.75 -11.19 -2.47
CA LYS A 335 -6.39 -11.82 -3.76
C LYS A 335 -7.42 -11.51 -4.85
N GLU A 336 -8.64 -12.00 -4.67
CA GLU A 336 -9.68 -11.90 -5.69
C GLU A 336 -10.22 -10.48 -5.87
N THR A 337 -10.10 -9.63 -4.85
CA THR A 337 -10.56 -8.22 -4.95
C THR A 337 -9.59 -7.37 -5.77
N TYR A 338 -8.28 -7.63 -5.68
CA TYR A 338 -7.30 -7.02 -6.58
C TYR A 338 -7.45 -7.53 -8.02
N GLU A 339 -7.63 -8.84 -8.22
CA GLU A 339 -7.93 -9.44 -9.52
C GLU A 339 -9.20 -8.84 -10.15
N LEU A 340 -10.26 -8.70 -9.35
CA LEU A 340 -11.52 -8.06 -9.77
C LEU A 340 -11.29 -6.62 -10.23
N SER A 341 -10.58 -5.79 -9.45
CA SER A 341 -10.35 -4.39 -9.82
C SER A 341 -9.45 -4.27 -11.05
N ALA A 342 -8.38 -5.05 -11.16
CA ALA A 342 -7.51 -5.04 -12.33
C ALA A 342 -8.23 -5.53 -13.60
N GLY A 343 -8.97 -6.63 -13.50
CA GLY A 343 -9.73 -7.20 -14.61
C GLY A 343 -10.87 -6.29 -15.09
N PHE A 344 -11.58 -5.63 -14.15
CA PHE A 344 -12.62 -4.66 -14.49
C PHE A 344 -12.03 -3.49 -15.27
N ARG A 345 -10.95 -2.88 -14.78
CA ARG A 345 -10.27 -1.77 -15.48
C ARG A 345 -9.83 -2.18 -16.87
N GLY A 346 -9.17 -3.34 -16.99
CA GLY A 346 -8.68 -3.80 -18.29
C GLY A 346 -9.80 -4.05 -19.30
N THR A 347 -10.94 -4.58 -18.83
CA THR A 347 -12.13 -4.82 -19.68
C THR A 347 -12.81 -3.50 -20.06
N PHE A 348 -13.08 -2.63 -19.10
CA PHE A 348 -13.80 -1.38 -19.31
C PHE A 348 -13.00 -0.39 -20.17
N ASN A 349 -11.69 -0.27 -19.91
CA ASN A 349 -10.81 0.65 -20.63
C ASN A 349 -10.32 0.08 -21.97
N GLY A 350 -10.63 -1.19 -22.29
CA GLY A 350 -10.25 -1.83 -23.54
C GLY A 350 -8.76 -2.14 -23.68
N CYS A 351 -8.01 -2.18 -22.57
CA CYS A 351 -6.59 -2.46 -22.54
C CYS A 351 -6.29 -3.47 -21.41
N PRO A 352 -6.01 -4.76 -21.74
CA PRO A 352 -5.68 -5.75 -20.73
C PRO A 352 -4.51 -5.31 -19.84
N MET A 353 -4.57 -5.66 -18.56
CA MET A 353 -3.48 -5.35 -17.63
C MET A 353 -2.26 -6.21 -17.94
N HIS A 354 -1.09 -5.59 -18.06
CA HIS A 354 0.18 -6.26 -18.26
C HIS A 354 1.16 -5.87 -17.16
N GLN A 355 1.97 -6.83 -16.72
CA GLN A 355 3.03 -6.56 -15.77
C GLN A 355 4.29 -6.15 -16.53
N PRO A 356 4.95 -5.05 -16.14
CA PRO A 356 6.19 -4.64 -16.77
C PRO A 356 7.31 -5.59 -16.38
N LYS A 357 8.18 -5.93 -17.33
CA LYS A 357 9.43 -6.67 -17.08
C LYS A 357 10.62 -5.74 -16.87
N THR A 358 10.56 -4.54 -17.44
CA THR A 358 11.58 -3.50 -17.32
C THR A 358 10.93 -2.12 -17.16
N LEU A 359 11.67 -1.14 -16.65
CA LEU A 359 11.18 0.24 -16.58
C LEU A 359 10.98 0.88 -17.96
N ALA A 360 11.68 0.40 -18.98
CA ALA A 360 11.55 0.88 -20.35
C ALA A 360 10.16 0.58 -20.96
N GLU A 361 9.47 -0.44 -20.46
CA GLU A 361 8.09 -0.77 -20.87
C GLU A 361 7.04 0.19 -20.27
N LEU A 362 7.46 1.03 -19.31
CA LEU A 362 6.61 2.05 -18.66
C LEU A 362 6.86 3.46 -19.19
N ALA A 363 7.64 3.61 -20.26
CA ALA A 363 8.08 4.90 -20.82
C ALA A 363 7.11 5.46 -21.86
#